data_AF-A0A7S1M3H3-F1
#
_entry.id   AF-A0A7S1M3H3-F1
#
_cell.length_a   1.000
_cell.length_b   1.000
_cell.length_c   1.000
_cell.angle_alpha   90.00
_cell.angle_beta   90.00
_cell.angle_gamma   90.00
#
_symmetry.space_group_name_H-M   'P 1'
#
loop_
_entity.id
_entity.type
_entity.pdbx_description
1 polymer ?
#
loop_
_entity_poly.entity_id
_entity_poly.type
_entity_poly.pdbx_seq_one_letter_code
_entity_poly.pdbx_strand_id
1 'polypeptide(L)'
;GSPMPIHHALEAMARGGDSKGCRPTAGAGGAATAAAIGAWEPPATGPAFNAGAVLCGIGVAGLLRLLLAALCRLPLEVHLSALAIWMGVALMLSDQVPRLLNLEFSIPRLAWHFSKKQGQIGLRLMLLAGLPAPCARDTQIILSDVLPTLASMANACTVRDAIQALWRAAASSSTRGAARSTPAWAAHGFPAAVAWLRRPQLALGYHEQLQLYGLAQQASLGDCGDRGPDPGSAGRLAYAKHKSWQQQHGTQRGEAATKLVQMLVDLDPAFRSANPKLASIPWPSQPSLAASKAGGADLLRLLCELIEQRLPPDLDERLARAKRLMLMLITLLGVVRALRQTAHFRALRRNIRQVPLGAISGMIASAYLFAISYGLPPAVHARLPRALHALPMQAGRLAQASIGGPAPRLCRWVVQALVPRVAGSLFRN
;
A
#
# COMPACT_ATOMS: atom_id res chain seq x y z
N GLY A 1 48.50 22.48 -43.30
CA GLY A 1 48.32 23.65 -42.42
C GLY A 1 46.86 23.75 -42.08
N SER A 2 46.48 23.26 -40.90
CA SER A 2 45.11 23.27 -40.39
C SER A 2 45.09 24.08 -39.09
N PRO A 3 44.22 25.09 -38.97
CA PRO A 3 44.01 25.75 -37.69
C PRO A 3 42.91 25.03 -36.89
N MET A 4 43.30 24.54 -35.71
CA MET A 4 42.49 24.58 -34.48
C MET A 4 42.30 26.05 -34.03
N PRO A 5 41.52 26.39 -32.98
CA PRO A 5 40.63 25.60 -32.10
C PRO A 5 39.27 26.31 -31.80
N ILE A 6 38.45 25.73 -30.92
CA ILE A 6 37.88 26.33 -29.68
C ILE A 6 36.60 25.55 -29.32
N HIS A 7 36.75 24.52 -28.49
CA HIS A 7 35.65 23.92 -27.71
C HIS A 7 36.25 23.28 -26.44
N HIS A 8 36.66 24.12 -25.49
CA HIS A 8 37.00 23.73 -24.12
C HIS A 8 36.65 24.89 -23.17
N ALA A 9 35.40 24.93 -22.69
CA ALA A 9 34.99 25.88 -21.64
C ALA A 9 33.78 25.44 -20.79
N LEU A 10 33.28 24.20 -20.91
CA LEU A 10 32.08 23.76 -20.16
C LEU A 10 32.20 22.43 -19.40
N GLU A 11 33.40 21.85 -19.30
CA GLU A 11 33.66 20.62 -18.52
C GLU A 11 34.39 20.85 -17.17
N ALA A 12 34.64 22.11 -16.79
CA ALA A 12 35.39 22.43 -15.57
C ALA A 12 34.54 22.69 -14.30
N MET A 13 33.23 22.39 -14.29
CA MET A 13 32.36 22.60 -13.11
C MET A 13 31.82 21.32 -12.46
N ALA A 14 32.30 20.14 -12.85
CA ALA A 14 31.86 18.85 -12.29
C ALA A 14 32.91 18.11 -11.43
N ARG A 15 34.04 18.75 -11.09
CA ARG A 15 35.07 18.18 -10.20
C ARG A 15 35.56 19.22 -9.21
N GLY A 16 35.13 19.09 -7.96
CA GLY A 16 35.62 19.92 -6.86
C GLY A 16 34.97 19.52 -5.54
N GLY A 17 35.65 18.68 -4.77
CA GLY A 17 35.19 18.31 -3.42
C GLY A 17 36.00 17.23 -2.71
N ASP A 18 37.31 17.09 -2.97
CA ASP A 18 38.21 16.32 -2.11
C ASP A 18 38.60 17.17 -0.89
N SER A 19 37.92 16.99 0.23
CA SER A 19 38.34 17.52 1.52
C SER A 19 39.13 16.46 2.30
N LYS A 20 40.44 16.68 2.33
CA LYS A 20 41.39 16.05 3.25
C LYS A 20 41.07 16.44 4.70
N GLY A 21 41.01 15.42 5.57
CA GLY A 21 41.72 15.41 6.85
C GLY A 21 41.27 16.35 7.95
N CYS A 22 40.32 15.89 8.77
CA CYS A 22 40.26 16.27 10.19
C CYS A 22 39.94 15.01 11.01
N ARG A 23 40.94 14.52 11.78
CA ARG A 23 40.78 13.54 12.86
C ARG A 23 40.02 14.22 14.01
N PRO A 24 38.87 13.69 14.48
CA PRO A 24 38.39 13.98 15.81
C PRO A 24 39.04 13.00 16.81
N THR A 25 39.75 13.57 17.77
CA THR A 25 40.25 12.92 18.98
C THR A 25 39.12 12.31 19.79
N ALA A 26 39.41 11.16 20.37
CA ALA A 26 38.54 10.36 21.21
C ALA A 26 37.97 11.15 22.40
N GLY A 27 36.65 11.33 22.40
CA GLY A 27 35.85 11.56 23.61
C GLY A 27 35.23 10.23 24.02
N ALA A 28 36.00 9.41 24.73
CA ALA A 28 35.51 8.19 25.37
C ALA A 28 34.84 8.56 26.70
N GLY A 29 33.52 8.45 26.77
CA GLY A 29 32.78 8.57 28.03
C GLY A 29 31.34 9.00 27.84
N GLY A 30 30.44 8.05 27.52
CA GLY A 30 29.00 8.32 27.62
C GLY A 30 28.07 7.47 26.75
N ALA A 31 28.57 6.79 25.71
CA ALA A 31 27.72 6.09 24.74
C ALA A 31 27.69 4.55 24.90
N ALA A 32 28.27 3.99 25.97
CA ALA A 32 28.39 2.55 26.16
C ALA A 32 27.18 1.87 26.82
N THR A 33 26.20 2.61 27.35
CA THR A 33 25.03 2.03 28.05
C THR A 33 23.76 1.94 27.21
N ALA A 34 23.69 2.57 26.03
CA ALA A 34 22.52 2.49 25.15
C ALA A 34 22.63 1.44 24.04
N ALA A 35 23.84 0.97 23.72
CA ALA A 35 24.08 0.02 22.62
C ALA A 35 24.01 -1.47 23.03
N ALA A 36 23.86 -1.77 24.32
CA ALA A 36 23.83 -3.14 24.85
C ALA A 36 22.42 -3.64 25.24
N ILE A 37 21.35 -2.91 24.86
CA ILE A 37 20.03 -3.54 24.76
C ILE A 37 20.00 -4.22 23.40
N GLY A 38 20.69 -5.37 23.32
CA GLY A 38 20.63 -6.24 22.17
C GLY A 38 19.17 -6.42 21.77
N ALA A 39 18.89 -6.33 20.47
CA ALA A 39 17.57 -6.59 19.91
C ALA A 39 17.17 -8.02 20.26
N TRP A 40 16.55 -8.17 21.43
CA TRP A 40 16.09 -9.45 21.93
C TRP A 40 14.90 -9.84 21.08
N GLU A 41 15.12 -10.80 20.17
CA GLU A 41 14.04 -11.44 19.45
C GLU A 41 13.29 -12.33 20.45
N PRO A 42 11.97 -12.12 20.64
CA PRO A 42 11.21 -12.98 21.53
C PRO A 42 11.28 -14.43 21.02
N PRO A 43 11.50 -15.43 21.90
CA PRO A 43 11.54 -16.82 21.49
C PRO A 43 10.23 -17.19 20.81
N ALA A 44 10.32 -18.00 19.75
CA ALA A 44 9.15 -18.50 19.04
C ALA A 44 8.13 -19.08 20.04
N THR A 45 6.91 -18.54 20.01
CA THR A 45 5.83 -19.01 20.89
C THR A 45 5.28 -20.33 20.36
N GLY A 46 5.10 -21.31 21.25
CA GLY A 46 4.60 -22.63 20.89
C GLY A 46 3.14 -22.60 20.40
N PRO A 47 2.69 -23.66 19.73
CA PRO A 47 1.32 -23.76 19.21
C PRO A 47 0.27 -23.71 20.32
N ALA A 48 0.57 -24.28 21.51
CA ALA A 48 -0.31 -24.26 22.68
C ALA A 48 -0.52 -22.83 23.22
N PHE A 49 0.54 -22.03 23.31
CA PHE A 49 0.43 -20.62 23.69
C PHE A 49 -0.44 -19.80 22.72
N ASN A 50 -0.28 -20.04 21.41
CA ASN A 50 -1.10 -19.35 20.41
C ASN A 50 -2.58 -19.74 20.54
N ALA A 51 -2.88 -21.03 20.72
CA ALA A 51 -4.25 -21.52 20.94
C ALA A 51 -4.86 -20.95 22.23
N GLY A 52 -4.07 -20.82 23.30
CA GLY A 52 -4.56 -20.21 24.54
C GLY A 52 -4.84 -18.71 24.40
N ALA A 53 -3.96 -17.97 23.70
CA ALA A 53 -4.15 -16.54 23.45
C ALA A 53 -5.43 -16.26 22.64
N VAL A 54 -5.73 -17.12 21.66
CA VAL A 54 -7.00 -17.11 20.90
C VAL A 54 -8.19 -17.14 21.85
N LEU A 55 -8.24 -18.15 22.71
CA LEU A 55 -9.41 -18.44 23.56
C LEU A 55 -9.65 -17.32 24.57
N CYS A 56 -8.57 -16.76 25.15
CA CYS A 56 -8.66 -15.54 25.96
C CYS A 56 -9.21 -14.35 25.17
N GLY A 57 -8.71 -14.12 23.95
CA GLY A 57 -9.17 -13.01 23.12
C GLY A 57 -10.66 -13.10 22.76
N ILE A 58 -11.12 -14.28 22.33
CA ILE A 58 -12.54 -14.56 22.03
C ILE A 58 -13.39 -14.31 23.27
N GLY A 59 -12.94 -14.82 24.42
CA GLY A 59 -13.65 -14.65 25.68
C GLY A 59 -13.73 -13.18 26.11
N VAL A 60 -12.64 -12.42 26.02
CA VAL A 60 -12.61 -10.98 26.36
C VAL A 60 -13.47 -10.15 25.42
N ALA A 61 -13.42 -10.41 24.10
CA ALA A 61 -14.24 -9.68 23.14
C ALA A 61 -15.73 -10.02 23.28
N GLY A 62 -16.05 -11.29 23.57
CA GLY A 62 -17.39 -11.73 23.93
C GLY A 62 -17.88 -11.02 25.19
N LEU A 63 -17.08 -11.00 26.26
CA LEU A 63 -17.37 -10.29 27.49
C LEU A 63 -17.52 -8.78 27.28
N LEU A 64 -16.74 -8.14 26.42
CA LEU A 64 -16.82 -6.70 26.16
C LEU A 64 -18.09 -6.35 25.36
N ARG A 65 -18.40 -7.12 24.31
CA ARG A 65 -19.66 -6.99 23.55
C ARG A 65 -20.87 -7.26 24.44
N LEU A 66 -20.76 -8.25 25.33
CA LEU A 66 -21.77 -8.56 26.33
C LEU A 66 -21.84 -7.49 27.40
N LEU A 67 -20.76 -6.86 27.86
CA LEU A 67 -20.80 -5.71 28.78
C LEU A 67 -21.49 -4.50 28.15
N LEU A 68 -21.24 -4.25 26.86
CA LEU A 68 -21.93 -3.24 26.05
C LEU A 68 -23.42 -3.54 25.87
N ALA A 69 -23.81 -4.83 25.80
CA ALA A 69 -25.21 -5.26 25.67
C ALA A 69 -25.93 -5.49 27.03
N ALA A 70 -25.18 -5.83 28.08
CA ALA A 70 -25.64 -6.31 29.39
C ALA A 70 -25.71 -5.20 30.44
N LEU A 71 -25.84 -3.95 29.99
CA LEU A 71 -26.52 -2.93 30.78
C LEU A 71 -27.98 -3.31 31.12
N CYS A 72 -28.51 -4.43 30.58
CA CYS A 72 -29.69 -5.13 31.08
C CYS A 72 -29.57 -6.66 30.93
N ARG A 73 -29.31 -7.38 32.04
CA ARG A 73 -29.34 -8.86 32.26
C ARG A 73 -28.23 -9.71 31.60
N LEU A 74 -27.72 -10.67 32.36
CA LEU A 74 -26.56 -11.53 32.01
C LEU A 74 -27.00 -12.86 31.34
N PRO A 75 -26.73 -13.08 30.04
CA PRO A 75 -27.03 -14.32 29.34
C PRO A 75 -25.96 -15.42 29.52
N LEU A 76 -26.32 -16.67 29.19
CA LEU A 76 -25.47 -17.87 29.13
C LEU A 76 -24.14 -17.65 28.35
N GLU A 77 -24.18 -16.72 27.39
CA GLU A 77 -23.04 -16.31 26.58
C GLU A 77 -21.86 -15.77 27.42
N VAL A 78 -22.14 -15.14 28.59
CA VAL A 78 -21.08 -14.66 29.49
C VAL A 78 -20.32 -15.82 30.12
N HIS A 79 -21.01 -16.91 30.47
CA HIS A 79 -20.37 -18.10 31.05
C HIS A 79 -19.47 -18.82 30.04
N LEU A 80 -19.93 -18.94 28.79
CA LEU A 80 -19.12 -19.50 27.70
C LEU A 80 -17.89 -18.63 27.40
N SER A 81 -18.04 -17.31 27.44
CA SER A 81 -16.92 -16.40 27.25
C SER A 81 -15.90 -16.49 28.41
N ALA A 82 -16.35 -16.58 29.66
CA ALA A 82 -15.48 -16.76 30.82
C ALA A 82 -14.75 -18.12 30.79
N LEU A 83 -15.44 -19.21 30.42
CA LEU A 83 -14.84 -20.53 30.24
C LEU A 83 -13.74 -20.52 29.16
N ALA A 84 -14.00 -19.84 28.03
CA ALA A 84 -13.00 -19.66 26.98
C ALA A 84 -11.77 -18.87 27.50
N ILE A 85 -11.95 -17.84 28.32
CA ILE A 85 -10.83 -17.12 28.95
C ILE A 85 -10.00 -18.08 29.82
N TRP A 86 -10.64 -18.82 30.71
CA TRP A 86 -9.94 -19.73 31.64
C TRP A 86 -9.20 -20.85 30.92
N MET A 87 -9.84 -21.48 29.93
CA MET A 87 -9.21 -22.51 29.10
C MET A 87 -8.02 -21.93 28.32
N GLY A 88 -8.15 -20.69 27.83
CA GLY A 88 -7.07 -19.98 27.17
C GLY A 88 -5.87 -19.73 28.09
N VAL A 89 -6.13 -19.22 29.30
CA VAL A 89 -5.08 -18.97 30.31
C VAL A 89 -4.37 -20.27 30.69
N ALA A 90 -5.10 -21.37 30.87
CA ALA A 90 -4.53 -22.68 31.20
C ALA A 90 -3.59 -23.21 30.11
N LEU A 91 -3.99 -23.11 28.83
CA LEU A 91 -3.16 -23.53 27.69
C LEU A 91 -1.93 -22.64 27.48
N MET A 92 -2.01 -21.36 27.82
CA MET A 92 -0.85 -20.47 27.79
C MET A 92 0.11 -20.78 28.93
N LEU A 93 -0.41 -21.04 30.14
CA LEU A 93 0.40 -21.41 31.28
C LEU A 93 1.12 -22.74 31.04
N SER A 94 0.46 -23.76 30.47
CA SER A 94 1.11 -25.06 30.23
C SER A 94 2.33 -24.99 29.29
N ASP A 95 2.32 -24.09 28.29
CA ASP A 95 3.45 -23.88 27.38
C ASP A 95 4.57 -23.01 27.99
N GLN A 96 4.22 -22.14 28.95
CA GLN A 96 5.15 -21.19 29.58
C GLN A 96 5.74 -21.69 30.90
N VAL A 97 5.05 -22.59 31.61
CA VAL A 97 5.53 -23.19 32.87
C VAL A 97 6.91 -23.83 32.71
N PRO A 98 7.20 -24.63 31.65
CA PRO A 98 8.55 -25.16 31.44
C PRO A 98 9.61 -24.07 31.24
N ARG A 99 9.25 -22.96 30.58
CA ARG A 99 10.17 -21.83 30.31
C ARG A 99 10.40 -20.95 31.53
N LEU A 100 9.37 -20.80 32.37
CA LEU A 100 9.44 -20.09 33.66
C LEU A 100 10.26 -20.88 34.68
N LEU A 101 10.11 -22.21 34.71
CA LEU A 101 10.88 -23.11 35.57
C LEU A 101 12.37 -23.10 35.23
N ASN A 102 12.73 -22.84 33.96
CA ASN A 102 14.12 -22.69 33.53
C ASN A 102 14.75 -21.33 33.89
N LEU A 103 14.09 -20.47 34.69
CA LEU A 103 14.59 -19.18 35.21
C LEU A 103 14.99 -18.14 34.15
N GLU A 104 14.77 -18.39 32.86
CA GLU A 104 15.14 -17.47 31.77
C GLU A 104 14.26 -16.21 31.70
N PHE A 105 13.13 -16.17 32.42
CA PHE A 105 12.13 -15.11 32.32
C PHE A 105 11.70 -14.52 33.65
N SER A 106 11.68 -13.18 33.74
CA SER A 106 11.03 -12.48 34.84
C SER A 106 9.52 -12.40 34.61
N ILE A 107 8.74 -12.69 35.66
CA ILE A 107 7.26 -12.60 35.67
C ILE A 107 6.74 -11.27 35.08
N PRO A 108 7.33 -10.10 35.37
CA PRO A 108 6.88 -8.83 34.79
C PRO A 108 7.03 -8.77 33.26
N ARG A 109 8.09 -9.37 32.69
CA ARG A 109 8.27 -9.43 31.24
C ARG A 109 7.22 -10.32 30.60
N LEU A 110 6.92 -11.48 31.20
CA LEU A 110 5.85 -12.35 30.72
C LEU A 110 4.49 -11.64 30.76
N ALA A 111 4.17 -10.99 31.88
CA ALA A 111 2.93 -10.22 32.03
C ALA A 111 2.82 -9.09 31.00
N TRP A 112 3.93 -8.38 30.75
CA TRP A 112 4.00 -7.35 29.71
C TRP A 112 3.77 -7.92 28.30
N HIS A 113 4.45 -9.01 27.94
CA HIS A 113 4.27 -9.67 26.64
C HIS A 113 2.85 -10.19 26.45
N PHE A 114 2.26 -10.76 27.50
CA PHE A 114 0.88 -11.22 27.52
C PHE A 114 -0.08 -10.05 27.31
N SER A 115 0.03 -8.99 28.12
CA SER A 115 -0.80 -7.78 28.01
C SER A 115 -0.69 -7.16 26.62
N LYS A 116 0.52 -7.07 26.07
CA LYS A 116 0.76 -6.57 24.70
C LYS A 116 0.06 -7.43 23.64
N LYS A 117 0.19 -8.77 23.71
CA LYS A 117 -0.50 -9.68 22.77
C LYS A 117 -2.02 -9.60 22.92
N GLN A 118 -2.54 -9.60 24.15
CA GLN A 118 -3.98 -9.46 24.41
C GLN A 118 -4.52 -8.12 23.91
N GLY A 119 -3.79 -7.02 24.08
CA GLY A 119 -4.15 -5.71 23.53
C GLY A 119 -4.22 -5.73 22.00
N GLN A 120 -3.28 -6.39 21.33
CA GLN A 120 -3.31 -6.55 19.87
C GLN A 120 -4.49 -7.41 19.39
N ILE A 121 -4.77 -8.52 20.07
CA ILE A 121 -5.92 -9.39 19.76
C ILE A 121 -7.22 -8.63 19.99
N GLY A 122 -7.38 -8.02 21.16
CA GLY A 122 -8.57 -7.27 21.55
C GLY A 122 -8.87 -6.13 20.58
N LEU A 123 -7.86 -5.35 20.20
CA LEU A 123 -8.02 -4.26 19.25
C LEU A 123 -8.44 -4.76 17.85
N ARG A 124 -7.87 -5.87 17.39
CA ARG A 124 -8.26 -6.51 16.11
C ARG A 124 -9.67 -7.07 16.16
N LEU A 125 -10.08 -7.67 17.28
CA LEU A 125 -11.45 -8.16 17.49
C LEU A 125 -12.46 -7.00 17.58
N MET A 126 -12.10 -5.89 18.23
CA MET A 126 -12.91 -4.66 18.21
C MET A 126 -13.08 -4.13 16.79
N LEU A 127 -12.02 -4.16 15.98
CA LEU A 127 -12.06 -3.80 14.57
C LEU A 127 -13.04 -4.67 13.78
N LEU A 128 -12.95 -5.99 13.96
CA LEU A 128 -13.87 -6.95 13.34
C LEU A 128 -15.32 -6.72 13.77
N ALA A 129 -15.55 -6.43 15.05
CA ALA A 129 -16.88 -6.14 15.60
C ALA A 129 -17.46 -4.80 15.10
N GLY A 130 -16.61 -3.83 14.76
CA GLY A 130 -17.03 -2.53 14.21
C GLY A 130 -17.38 -2.57 12.71
N LEU A 131 -17.06 -3.66 12.00
CA LEU A 131 -17.43 -3.80 10.60
C LEU A 131 -18.94 -4.09 10.47
N PRO A 132 -19.68 -3.39 9.57
CA PRO A 132 -21.14 -3.54 9.48
C PRO A 132 -21.60 -4.93 9.00
N ALA A 133 -20.72 -5.66 8.32
CA ALA A 133 -20.94 -7.03 7.87
C ALA A 133 -19.57 -7.70 7.66
N PRO A 134 -18.95 -8.30 8.69
CA PRO A 134 -17.65 -8.96 8.55
C PRO A 134 -17.80 -10.21 7.68
N CYS A 135 -16.97 -10.34 6.64
CA CYS A 135 -16.91 -11.57 5.84
C CYS A 135 -15.77 -12.48 6.34
N ALA A 136 -15.81 -13.77 6.00
CA ALA A 136 -14.78 -14.74 6.40
C ALA A 136 -13.35 -14.29 6.02
N ARG A 137 -13.22 -13.61 4.88
CA ARG A 137 -11.96 -13.04 4.41
C ARG A 137 -11.46 -11.90 5.29
N ASP A 138 -12.33 -10.99 5.75
CA ASP A 138 -11.95 -9.93 6.69
C ASP A 138 -11.41 -10.53 7.98
N THR A 139 -12.11 -11.54 8.52
CA THR A 139 -11.67 -12.29 9.70
C THR A 139 -10.30 -12.92 9.48
N GLN A 140 -10.07 -13.52 8.31
CA GLN A 140 -8.78 -14.10 7.97
C GLN A 140 -7.67 -13.04 7.99
N ILE A 141 -7.85 -11.87 7.36
CA ILE A 141 -6.82 -10.83 7.30
C ILE A 141 -6.57 -10.26 8.68
N ILE A 142 -7.64 -9.87 9.38
CA ILE A 142 -7.57 -9.27 10.70
C ILE A 142 -6.85 -10.20 11.68
N LEU A 143 -7.11 -11.50 11.61
CA LEU A 143 -6.54 -12.47 12.53
C LEU A 143 -5.25 -13.11 12.03
N SER A 144 -4.89 -13.05 10.75
CA SER A 144 -3.77 -13.81 10.18
C SER A 144 -2.42 -13.56 10.85
N ASP A 145 -2.13 -12.31 11.26
CA ASP A 145 -0.83 -12.02 11.88
C ASP A 145 -0.75 -12.47 13.34
N VAL A 146 -1.88 -12.51 14.05
CA VAL A 146 -1.88 -12.77 15.50
C VAL A 146 -2.28 -14.21 15.80
N LEU A 147 -3.21 -14.73 15.02
CA LEU A 147 -3.87 -16.03 15.20
C LEU A 147 -3.99 -16.72 13.82
N PRO A 148 -2.86 -17.06 13.15
CA PRO A 148 -2.86 -17.66 11.82
C PRO A 148 -3.67 -18.97 11.75
N THR A 149 -3.72 -19.71 12.86
CA THR A 149 -4.54 -20.92 13.00
C THR A 149 -6.03 -20.61 12.89
N LEU A 150 -6.54 -19.63 13.65
CA LEU A 150 -7.92 -19.19 13.52
C LEU A 150 -8.23 -18.62 12.14
N ALA A 151 -7.31 -17.83 11.58
CA ALA A 151 -7.49 -17.25 10.25
C ALA A 151 -7.67 -18.35 9.19
N SER A 152 -6.92 -19.46 9.31
CA SER A 152 -7.09 -20.62 8.42
C SER A 152 -8.41 -21.36 8.63
N MET A 153 -8.93 -21.40 9.87
CA MET A 153 -10.21 -22.02 10.20
C MET A 153 -11.41 -21.16 9.80
N ALA A 154 -11.28 -19.84 9.75
CA ALA A 154 -12.38 -18.93 9.42
C ALA A 154 -12.97 -19.16 8.01
N ASN A 155 -12.20 -19.77 7.10
CA ASN A 155 -12.66 -20.14 5.76
C ASN A 155 -13.20 -21.58 5.65
N ALA A 156 -13.20 -22.34 6.74
CA ALA A 156 -13.68 -23.71 6.72
C ALA A 156 -15.21 -23.73 6.67
N CYS A 157 -15.78 -24.30 5.62
CA CYS A 157 -17.23 -24.51 5.52
C CYS A 157 -17.70 -25.70 6.36
N THR A 158 -16.79 -26.61 6.73
CA THR A 158 -17.08 -27.79 7.54
C THR A 158 -16.08 -27.95 8.68
N VAL A 159 -16.49 -28.66 9.73
CA VAL A 159 -15.60 -29.03 10.86
C VAL A 159 -14.37 -29.80 10.38
N ARG A 160 -14.55 -30.66 9.35
CA ARG A 160 -13.46 -31.41 8.74
C ARG A 160 -12.44 -30.49 8.07
N ASP A 161 -12.87 -29.47 7.34
CA ASP A 161 -11.98 -28.50 6.71
C ASP A 161 -11.23 -27.68 7.75
N ALA A 162 -11.88 -27.33 8.86
CA ALA A 162 -11.26 -26.60 9.96
C ALA A 162 -10.15 -27.44 10.64
N ILE A 163 -10.42 -28.72 10.89
CA ILE A 163 -9.43 -29.67 11.42
C ILE A 163 -8.28 -29.83 10.43
N GLN A 164 -8.54 -30.00 9.13
CA GLN A 164 -7.47 -30.11 8.13
C GLN A 164 -6.64 -28.84 8.00
N ALA A 165 -7.25 -27.66 8.09
CA ALA A 165 -6.54 -26.39 8.09
C ALA A 165 -5.60 -26.29 9.31
N LEU A 166 -6.06 -26.73 10.49
CA LEU A 166 -5.26 -26.81 11.71
C LEU A 166 -4.06 -27.76 11.54
N TRP A 167 -4.28 -28.96 11.00
CA TRP A 167 -3.20 -29.92 10.72
C TRP A 167 -2.19 -29.39 9.70
N ARG A 168 -2.64 -28.72 8.64
CA ARG A 168 -1.76 -28.08 7.64
C ARG A 168 -0.96 -26.93 8.25
N ALA A 169 -1.57 -26.12 9.12
CA ALA A 169 -0.87 -25.06 9.85
C ALA A 169 0.21 -25.64 10.78
N ALA A 170 -0.08 -26.77 11.44
CA ALA A 170 0.91 -27.48 12.25
C ALA A 170 2.05 -28.07 11.41
N ALA A 171 1.74 -28.73 10.30
CA ALA A 171 2.73 -29.39 9.44
C ALA A 171 3.61 -28.41 8.63
N SER A 172 3.05 -27.27 8.22
CA SER A 172 3.77 -26.24 7.44
C SER A 172 4.84 -25.49 8.24
N SER A 173 4.83 -25.61 9.58
CA SER A 173 5.92 -25.09 10.41
C SER A 173 7.25 -25.83 10.20
N SER A 174 7.23 -27.03 9.62
CA SER A 174 8.40 -27.91 9.48
C SER A 174 9.08 -27.87 8.10
N THR A 175 8.46 -27.30 7.05
CA THR A 175 8.95 -27.48 5.67
C THR A 175 9.14 -26.17 4.92
N ARG A 176 10.13 -25.36 5.32
CA ARG A 176 10.58 -24.16 4.58
C ARG A 176 11.69 -24.54 3.59
N GLY A 177 11.31 -25.09 2.44
CA GLY A 177 12.29 -25.46 1.41
C GLY A 177 11.68 -26.15 0.20
N ALA A 178 10.72 -25.53 -0.47
CA ALA A 178 10.19 -26.04 -1.74
C ALA A 178 10.54 -25.09 -2.89
N ALA A 179 11.09 -25.68 -3.96
CA ALA A 179 11.60 -25.04 -5.15
C ALA A 179 10.54 -24.14 -5.82
N ARG A 180 10.97 -22.94 -6.24
CA ARG A 180 10.16 -21.97 -7.00
C ARG A 180 9.96 -22.46 -8.42
N SER A 181 8.99 -23.35 -8.63
CA SER A 181 8.40 -23.50 -9.96
C SER A 181 7.62 -22.22 -10.27
N THR A 182 8.00 -21.52 -11.35
CA THR A 182 7.23 -20.42 -11.91
C THR A 182 5.83 -20.94 -12.24
N PRO A 183 4.80 -20.44 -11.55
CA PRO A 183 3.53 -21.12 -11.59
C PRO A 183 2.77 -20.80 -12.88
N ALA A 184 2.21 -21.85 -13.51
CA ALA A 184 1.57 -21.83 -14.83
C ALA A 184 0.46 -20.76 -14.99
N TRP A 185 -0.10 -20.25 -13.89
CA TRP A 185 -1.16 -19.24 -13.90
C TRP A 185 -0.69 -17.85 -14.35
N ALA A 186 0.61 -17.54 -14.31
CA ALA A 186 1.12 -16.26 -14.80
C ALA A 186 0.84 -16.08 -16.30
N ALA A 187 0.78 -17.19 -17.06
CA ALA A 187 0.40 -17.18 -18.47
C ALA A 187 -1.09 -16.82 -18.68
N HIS A 188 -1.98 -17.16 -17.74
CA HIS A 188 -3.42 -16.89 -17.86
C HIS A 188 -3.82 -15.46 -17.46
N GLY A 189 -3.04 -14.80 -16.59
CA GLY A 189 -3.33 -13.44 -16.14
C GLY A 189 -3.02 -12.35 -17.17
N PHE A 190 -2.14 -12.64 -18.14
CA PHE A 190 -1.63 -11.64 -19.08
C PHE A 190 -2.71 -11.02 -20.00
N PRO A 191 -3.59 -11.79 -20.68
CA PRO A 191 -4.64 -11.20 -21.52
C PRO A 191 -5.58 -10.28 -20.73
N ALA A 192 -5.92 -10.65 -19.48
CA ALA A 192 -6.74 -9.83 -18.60
C ALA A 192 -6.04 -8.52 -18.23
N ALA A 193 -4.74 -8.56 -17.93
CA ALA A 193 -3.95 -7.36 -17.64
C ALA A 193 -3.87 -6.42 -18.86
N VAL A 194 -3.62 -6.94 -20.07
CA VAL A 194 -3.58 -6.13 -21.30
C VAL A 194 -4.95 -5.52 -21.59
N ALA A 195 -6.04 -6.28 -21.44
CA ALA A 195 -7.40 -5.76 -21.61
C ALA A 195 -7.71 -4.64 -20.61
N TRP A 196 -7.28 -4.80 -19.34
CA TRP A 196 -7.42 -3.78 -18.32
C TRP A 196 -6.69 -2.48 -18.68
N LEU A 197 -5.44 -2.57 -19.15
CA LEU A 197 -4.61 -1.42 -19.53
C LEU A 197 -5.15 -0.64 -20.73
N ARG A 198 -6.04 -1.23 -21.54
CA ARG A 198 -6.71 -0.55 -22.65
C ARG A 198 -7.92 0.28 -22.23
N ARG A 199 -8.39 0.15 -20.98
CA ARG A 199 -9.50 0.95 -20.45
C ARG A 199 -9.13 2.43 -20.43
N PRO A 200 -10.06 3.33 -20.75
CA PRO A 200 -9.85 4.75 -20.50
C PRO A 200 -9.80 5.01 -18.98
N GLN A 201 -9.07 6.05 -18.58
CA GLN A 201 -9.08 6.59 -17.21
C GLN A 201 -8.54 5.65 -16.12
N LEU A 202 -7.45 4.93 -16.40
CA LEU A 202 -6.71 4.18 -15.38
C LEU A 202 -6.30 5.11 -14.21
N ALA A 203 -6.40 4.61 -12.98
CA ALA A 203 -5.95 5.31 -11.77
C ALA A 203 -4.41 5.46 -11.68
N LEU A 204 -3.70 4.86 -12.63
CA LEU A 204 -2.25 4.81 -12.69
C LEU A 204 -1.66 6.15 -13.13
N GLY A 205 -0.59 6.58 -12.48
CA GLY A 205 0.19 7.75 -12.89
C GLY A 205 0.94 7.50 -14.21
N TYR A 206 1.45 8.59 -14.80
CA TYR A 206 2.13 8.54 -16.10
C TYR A 206 3.34 7.60 -16.12
N HIS A 207 4.15 7.60 -15.06
CA HIS A 207 5.34 6.76 -14.99
C HIS A 207 4.99 5.28 -14.85
N GLU A 208 3.99 4.96 -14.02
CA GLU A 208 3.48 3.59 -13.89
C GLU A 208 2.92 3.07 -15.21
N GLN A 209 2.15 3.89 -15.93
CA GLN A 209 1.61 3.50 -17.23
C GLN A 209 2.72 3.25 -18.26
N LEU A 210 3.81 4.02 -18.26
CA LEU A 210 4.96 3.76 -19.12
C LEU A 210 5.67 2.45 -18.77
N GLN A 211 5.94 2.19 -17.49
CA GLN A 211 6.57 0.94 -17.05
C GLN A 211 5.75 -0.28 -17.46
N LEU A 212 4.44 -0.24 -17.22
CA LEU A 212 3.50 -1.27 -17.63
C LEU A 212 3.42 -1.39 -19.16
N TYR A 213 3.55 -0.28 -19.90
CA TYR A 213 3.65 -0.31 -21.36
C TYR A 213 4.91 -1.05 -21.82
N GLY A 214 6.07 -0.74 -21.24
CA GLY A 214 7.31 -1.44 -21.57
C GLY A 214 7.24 -2.94 -21.31
N LEU A 215 6.70 -3.35 -20.16
CA LEU A 215 6.48 -4.75 -19.82
C LEU A 215 5.47 -5.43 -20.76
N ALA A 216 4.39 -4.75 -21.14
CA ALA A 216 3.40 -5.28 -22.06
C ALA A 216 3.98 -5.47 -23.47
N GLN A 217 4.81 -4.53 -23.96
CA GLN A 217 5.50 -4.67 -25.24
C GLN A 217 6.53 -5.79 -25.19
N GLN A 218 7.34 -5.88 -24.12
CA GLN A 218 8.31 -6.96 -23.94
C GLN A 218 7.63 -8.34 -23.91
N ALA A 219 6.51 -8.47 -23.21
CA ALA A 219 5.75 -9.71 -23.14
C ALA A 219 5.12 -10.09 -24.49
N SER A 220 4.68 -9.11 -25.28
CA SER A 220 3.98 -9.34 -26.56
C SER A 220 4.93 -9.55 -27.73
N LEU A 221 5.92 -8.66 -27.86
CA LEU A 221 6.81 -8.55 -29.03
C LEU A 221 8.22 -9.06 -28.74
N GLY A 222 8.63 -9.18 -27.47
CA GLY A 222 10.02 -9.47 -27.10
C GLY A 222 10.87 -8.20 -27.02
N ASP A 223 12.18 -8.36 -27.17
CA ASP A 223 13.14 -7.26 -27.08
C ASP A 223 12.86 -6.17 -28.12
N CYS A 224 13.05 -4.91 -27.72
CA CYS A 224 12.94 -3.78 -28.64
C CYS A 224 14.09 -3.80 -29.65
N GLY A 225 13.85 -3.36 -30.88
CA GLY A 225 14.93 -3.13 -31.85
C GLY A 225 15.85 -1.99 -31.41
N ASP A 226 17.13 -2.04 -31.81
CA ASP A 226 18.13 -1.03 -31.44
C ASP A 226 17.82 0.37 -32.02
N ARG A 227 17.10 0.40 -33.15
CA ARG A 227 16.75 1.64 -33.84
C ARG A 227 15.46 2.22 -33.27
N GLY A 228 15.61 3.03 -32.23
CA GLY A 228 14.51 3.80 -31.66
C GLY A 228 14.02 4.92 -32.58
N PRO A 229 12.82 5.46 -32.33
CA PRO A 229 12.31 6.60 -33.07
C PRO A 229 13.19 7.83 -32.82
N ASP A 230 13.48 8.58 -33.90
CA ASP A 230 14.27 9.81 -33.77
C ASP A 230 13.57 10.79 -32.83
N PRO A 231 14.29 11.34 -31.82
CA PRO A 231 13.69 12.20 -30.80
C PRO A 231 13.06 13.47 -31.37
N GLY A 232 13.50 13.89 -32.56
CA GLY A 232 12.97 15.05 -33.28
C GLY A 232 11.66 14.79 -34.05
N SER A 233 11.44 13.58 -34.58
CA SER A 233 10.32 13.31 -35.50
C SER A 233 9.11 12.65 -34.83
N ALA A 234 9.32 11.73 -33.89
CA ALA A 234 8.24 10.95 -33.28
C ALA A 234 7.59 11.61 -32.04
N GLY A 235 8.16 12.73 -31.57
CA GLY A 235 7.73 13.44 -30.39
C GLY A 235 8.12 12.76 -29.06
N ARG A 236 8.05 13.53 -27.96
CA ARG A 236 8.54 13.09 -26.63
C ARG A 236 7.82 11.85 -26.09
N LEU A 237 6.54 11.66 -26.43
CA LEU A 237 5.77 10.53 -25.94
C LEU A 237 6.20 9.20 -26.57
N ALA A 238 6.41 9.17 -27.90
CA ALA A 238 6.88 7.98 -28.60
C ALA A 238 8.29 7.60 -28.11
N TYR A 239 9.16 8.59 -27.92
CA TYR A 239 10.48 8.39 -27.32
C TYR A 239 10.38 7.80 -25.90
N ALA A 240 9.48 8.32 -25.04
CA ALA A 240 9.28 7.79 -23.70
C ALA A 240 8.75 6.34 -23.69
N LYS A 241 7.82 6.01 -24.59
CA LYS A 241 7.30 4.64 -24.81
C LYS A 241 8.44 3.69 -25.22
N HIS A 242 9.21 4.07 -26.24
CA HIS A 242 10.34 3.28 -26.71
C HIS A 242 11.38 3.05 -25.61
N LYS A 243 11.78 4.12 -24.91
CA LYS A 243 12.73 4.04 -23.81
C LYS A 243 12.25 3.10 -22.70
N SER A 244 10.96 3.12 -22.36
CA SER A 244 10.42 2.23 -21.34
C SER A 244 10.39 0.76 -21.78
N TRP A 245 10.19 0.49 -23.07
CA TRP A 245 10.31 -0.86 -23.62
C TRP A 245 11.77 -1.32 -23.62
N GLN A 246 12.71 -0.46 -24.03
CA GLN A 246 14.15 -0.74 -24.02
C GLN A 246 14.70 -1.05 -22.62
N GLN A 247 14.12 -0.46 -21.57
CA GLN A 247 14.48 -0.80 -20.17
C GLN A 247 14.15 -2.25 -19.78
N GLN A 248 13.32 -2.96 -20.56
CA GLN A 248 12.98 -4.36 -20.33
C GLN A 248 13.81 -5.34 -21.17
N HIS A 249 14.77 -4.83 -21.96
CA HIS A 249 15.63 -5.64 -22.82
C HIS A 249 16.31 -6.78 -22.05
N GLY A 250 16.29 -7.98 -22.62
CA GLY A 250 16.82 -9.21 -22.02
C GLY A 250 15.86 -9.92 -21.05
N THR A 251 14.71 -9.32 -20.73
CA THR A 251 13.68 -9.98 -19.93
C THR A 251 12.90 -10.97 -20.80
N GLN A 252 12.85 -12.25 -20.40
CA GLN A 252 12.08 -13.24 -21.15
C GLN A 252 10.59 -12.87 -21.21
N ARG A 253 9.90 -13.19 -22.33
CA ARG A 253 8.48 -12.83 -22.54
C ARG A 253 7.56 -13.29 -21.40
N GLY A 254 7.72 -14.53 -20.93
CA GLY A 254 6.94 -15.08 -19.81
C GLY A 254 7.22 -14.37 -18.48
N GLU A 255 8.48 -14.00 -18.23
CA GLU A 255 8.86 -13.23 -17.05
C GLU A 255 8.29 -11.81 -17.10
N ALA A 256 8.35 -11.15 -18.26
CA ALA A 256 7.77 -9.83 -18.47
C ALA A 256 6.24 -9.84 -18.27
N ALA A 257 5.55 -10.87 -18.77
CA ALA A 257 4.11 -11.07 -18.54
C ALA A 257 3.79 -11.23 -17.05
N THR A 258 4.60 -12.02 -16.33
CA THR A 258 4.46 -12.21 -14.88
C THR A 258 4.67 -10.90 -14.12
N LYS A 259 5.74 -10.17 -14.44
CA LYS A 259 6.03 -8.85 -13.86
C LYS A 259 4.92 -7.84 -14.15
N LEU A 260 4.34 -7.85 -15.36
CA LEU A 260 3.22 -6.98 -15.71
C LEU A 260 2.01 -7.23 -14.81
N VAL A 261 1.58 -8.49 -14.71
CA VAL A 261 0.42 -8.87 -13.88
C VAL A 261 0.68 -8.53 -12.42
N GLN A 262 1.87 -8.86 -11.91
CA GLN A 262 2.25 -8.55 -10.53
C GLN A 262 2.23 -7.04 -10.26
N MET A 263 2.88 -6.27 -11.13
CA MET A 263 2.93 -4.82 -11.01
C MET A 263 1.52 -4.22 -11.08
N LEU A 264 0.62 -4.75 -11.91
CA LEU A 264 -0.76 -4.27 -11.99
C LEU A 264 -1.56 -4.60 -10.73
N VAL A 265 -1.41 -5.81 -10.16
CA VAL A 265 -2.00 -6.21 -8.88
C VAL A 265 -1.51 -5.31 -7.73
N ASP A 266 -0.25 -4.88 -7.79
CA ASP A 266 0.36 -4.03 -6.78
C ASP A 266 -0.03 -2.56 -6.89
N LEU A 267 -0.21 -2.06 -8.11
CA LEU A 267 -0.48 -0.64 -8.38
C LEU A 267 -1.96 -0.29 -8.45
N ASP A 268 -2.83 -1.21 -8.86
CA ASP A 268 -4.24 -0.93 -9.13
C ASP A 268 -5.18 -1.81 -8.26
N PRO A 269 -5.75 -1.25 -7.17
CA PRO A 269 -6.69 -1.96 -6.32
C PRO A 269 -7.94 -2.45 -7.05
N ALA A 270 -8.41 -1.73 -8.08
CA ALA A 270 -9.58 -2.13 -8.85
C ALA A 270 -9.28 -3.32 -9.76
N PHE A 271 -8.06 -3.40 -10.33
CA PHE A 271 -7.64 -4.60 -11.06
C PHE A 271 -7.59 -5.82 -10.13
N ARG A 272 -7.06 -5.63 -8.92
CA ARG A 272 -6.95 -6.67 -7.90
C ARG A 272 -8.33 -7.17 -7.45
N SER A 273 -9.28 -6.27 -7.20
CA SER A 273 -10.63 -6.64 -6.79
C SER A 273 -11.40 -7.35 -7.91
N ALA A 274 -11.22 -6.92 -9.17
CA ALA A 274 -11.81 -7.57 -10.34
C ALA A 274 -11.21 -8.96 -10.64
N ASN A 275 -9.97 -9.22 -10.20
CA ASN A 275 -9.25 -10.47 -10.47
C ASN A 275 -8.79 -11.17 -9.17
N PRO A 276 -9.73 -11.66 -8.33
CA PRO A 276 -9.40 -12.20 -7.01
C PRO A 276 -8.46 -13.42 -7.05
N LYS A 277 -8.52 -14.22 -8.13
CA LYS A 277 -7.62 -15.37 -8.35
C LYS A 277 -6.16 -14.95 -8.52
N LEU A 278 -5.91 -13.78 -9.11
CA LEU A 278 -4.56 -13.21 -9.23
C LEU A 278 -4.13 -12.56 -7.91
N ALA A 279 -5.09 -12.05 -7.13
CA ALA A 279 -4.83 -11.38 -5.86
C ALA A 279 -4.48 -12.33 -4.70
N SER A 280 -4.94 -13.58 -4.74
CA SER A 280 -4.74 -14.60 -3.69
C SER A 280 -3.34 -15.19 -3.66
N ILE A 281 -2.48 -14.78 -4.58
CA ILE A 281 -1.18 -15.40 -4.81
C ILE A 281 -0.19 -14.81 -3.80
N PRO A 282 0.49 -15.64 -2.98
CA PRO A 282 1.50 -15.17 -2.06
C PRO A 282 2.67 -14.59 -2.84
N TRP A 283 2.80 -13.27 -2.86
CA TRP A 283 3.87 -12.61 -3.60
C TRP A 283 5.16 -12.62 -2.79
N PRO A 284 6.31 -13.01 -3.39
CA PRO A 284 7.56 -13.22 -2.66
C PRO A 284 8.19 -11.94 -2.09
N SER A 285 7.70 -10.77 -2.48
CA SER A 285 8.25 -9.46 -2.13
C SER A 285 7.51 -8.74 -1.01
N GLN A 286 6.45 -9.31 -0.43
CA GLN A 286 5.92 -8.75 0.82
C GLN A 286 6.77 -9.31 1.98
N PRO A 287 7.65 -8.50 2.61
CA PRO A 287 8.29 -8.92 3.84
C PRO A 287 7.16 -9.30 4.80
N SER A 288 7.16 -10.55 5.26
CA SER A 288 6.13 -11.04 6.16
C SER A 288 6.02 -10.07 7.33
N LEU A 289 4.80 -9.60 7.60
CA LEU A 289 4.44 -8.69 8.70
C LEU A 289 5.01 -9.12 10.06
N ALA A 290 5.43 -10.38 10.19
CA ALA A 290 6.08 -10.99 11.33
C ALA A 290 7.32 -10.25 11.88
N ALA A 291 8.00 -9.40 11.09
CA ALA A 291 9.19 -8.66 11.56
C ALA A 291 8.93 -7.19 11.93
N SER A 292 7.70 -6.68 11.75
CA SER A 292 7.37 -5.30 12.08
C SER A 292 7.32 -5.13 13.60
N LYS A 293 8.10 -4.19 14.14
CA LYS A 293 8.08 -3.87 15.59
C LYS A 293 6.68 -3.37 15.96
N ALA A 294 5.92 -4.26 16.59
CA ALA A 294 4.57 -4.07 17.10
C ALA A 294 4.30 -2.64 17.62
N GLY A 295 3.61 -1.85 16.80
CA GLY A 295 3.22 -0.46 17.04
C GLY A 295 2.01 -0.05 16.17
N GLY A 296 1.50 1.17 16.36
CA GLY A 296 0.31 1.68 15.66
C GLY A 296 0.37 1.65 14.13
N ALA A 297 1.57 1.57 13.56
CA ALA A 297 1.80 1.37 12.13
C ALA A 297 1.20 0.07 11.58
N ASP A 298 1.24 -1.03 12.34
CA ASP A 298 0.68 -2.32 11.90
C ASP A 298 -0.85 -2.24 11.82
N LEU A 299 -1.47 -1.55 12.76
CA LEU A 299 -2.90 -1.29 12.75
C LEU A 299 -3.30 -0.44 11.55
N LEU A 300 -2.57 0.64 11.26
CA LEU A 300 -2.84 1.48 10.09
C LEU A 300 -2.69 0.71 8.78
N ARG A 301 -1.70 -0.18 8.67
CA ARG A 301 -1.55 -1.07 7.51
C ARG A 301 -2.75 -1.99 7.36
N LEU A 302 -3.14 -2.65 8.44
CA LEU A 302 -4.28 -3.56 8.47
C LEU A 302 -5.59 -2.85 8.12
N LEU A 303 -5.79 -1.62 8.62
CA LEU A 303 -6.90 -0.76 8.23
C LEU A 303 -6.87 -0.44 6.74
N CYS A 304 -5.71 -0.07 6.20
CA CYS A 304 -5.57 0.21 4.77
C CYS A 304 -5.88 -1.03 3.92
N GLU A 305 -5.39 -2.21 4.31
CA GLU A 305 -5.69 -3.46 3.61
C GLU A 305 -7.18 -3.80 3.65
N LEU A 306 -7.85 -3.60 4.79
CA LEU A 306 -9.30 -3.79 4.89
C LEU A 306 -10.08 -2.82 4.02
N ILE A 307 -9.68 -1.54 4.00
CA ILE A 307 -10.30 -0.53 3.14
C ILE A 307 -10.10 -0.93 1.68
N GLU A 308 -8.88 -1.27 1.27
CA GLU A 308 -8.54 -1.72 -0.09
C GLU A 308 -9.33 -2.94 -0.54
N GLN A 309 -9.68 -3.86 0.36
CA GLN A 309 -10.49 -5.03 0.01
C GLN A 309 -11.97 -4.74 -0.09
N ARG A 310 -12.46 -3.75 0.65
CA ARG A 310 -13.85 -3.31 0.61
C ARG A 310 -14.11 -2.22 -0.41
N LEU A 311 -13.07 -1.79 -1.13
CA LEU A 311 -13.20 -0.88 -2.24
C LEU A 311 -14.11 -1.51 -3.32
N PRO A 312 -15.21 -0.85 -3.72
CA PRO A 312 -16.03 -1.34 -4.82
C PRO A 312 -15.18 -1.40 -6.11
N PRO A 313 -15.43 -2.38 -7.01
CA PRO A 313 -14.69 -2.49 -8.27
C PRO A 313 -14.84 -1.23 -9.15
N ASP A 314 -15.95 -0.50 -8.99
CA ASP A 314 -16.25 0.74 -9.70
C ASP A 314 -15.79 2.00 -8.96
N LEU A 315 -14.92 1.87 -7.95
CA LEU A 315 -14.47 3.02 -7.17
C LEU A 315 -13.86 4.10 -8.06
N ASP A 316 -13.11 3.74 -9.10
CA ASP A 316 -12.55 4.73 -10.02
C ASP A 316 -13.60 5.54 -10.74
N GLU A 317 -14.71 4.90 -11.13
CA GLU A 317 -15.85 5.61 -11.72
C GLU A 317 -16.55 6.48 -10.68
N ARG A 318 -16.74 5.97 -9.46
CA ARG A 318 -17.36 6.72 -8.36
C ARG A 318 -16.52 7.94 -7.97
N LEU A 319 -15.21 7.78 -7.90
CA LEU A 319 -14.27 8.86 -7.63
C LEU A 319 -14.27 9.88 -8.77
N ALA A 320 -14.27 9.41 -10.02
CA ALA A 320 -14.39 10.30 -11.18
C ALA A 320 -15.71 11.09 -11.16
N ARG A 321 -16.84 10.44 -10.84
CA ARG A 321 -18.14 11.09 -10.67
C ARG A 321 -18.11 12.11 -9.53
N ALA A 322 -17.57 11.75 -8.36
CA ALA A 322 -17.44 12.64 -7.21
C ALA A 322 -16.58 13.87 -7.55
N LYS A 323 -15.45 13.68 -8.24
CA LYS A 323 -14.59 14.77 -8.72
C LYS A 323 -15.33 15.71 -9.68
N ARG A 324 -16.10 15.16 -10.63
CA ARG A 324 -16.94 15.95 -11.55
C ARG A 324 -18.02 16.74 -10.82
N LEU A 325 -18.68 16.14 -9.83
CA LEU A 325 -19.67 16.82 -8.99
C LEU A 325 -19.04 17.95 -8.17
N MET A 326 -17.87 17.72 -7.56
CA MET A 326 -17.13 18.76 -6.85
C MET A 326 -16.72 19.91 -7.77
N LEU A 327 -16.25 19.60 -8.98
CA LEU A 327 -15.98 20.60 -10.00
C LEU A 327 -17.22 21.42 -10.36
N MET A 328 -18.35 20.75 -10.64
CA MET A 328 -19.60 21.45 -10.95
C MET A 328 -20.01 22.38 -9.82
N LEU A 329 -19.93 21.92 -8.56
CA LEU A 329 -20.24 22.73 -7.39
C LEU A 329 -19.32 23.96 -7.28
N ILE A 330 -18.01 23.78 -7.48
CA ILE A 330 -17.02 24.87 -7.42
C ILE A 330 -17.24 25.86 -8.57
N THR A 331 -17.54 25.39 -9.78
CA THR A 331 -17.87 26.26 -10.91
C THR A 331 -19.16 27.03 -10.67
N LEU A 332 -20.20 26.39 -10.11
CA LEU A 332 -21.46 27.02 -9.76
C LEU A 332 -21.26 28.11 -8.71
N LEU A 333 -20.51 27.81 -7.63
CA LEU A 333 -20.12 28.79 -6.61
C LEU A 333 -19.35 29.97 -7.21
N GLY A 334 -18.44 29.69 -8.15
CA GLY A 334 -17.69 30.70 -8.89
C GLY A 334 -18.60 31.62 -9.71
N VAL A 335 -19.55 31.05 -10.46
CA VAL A 335 -20.55 31.79 -11.25
C VAL A 335 -21.47 32.62 -10.34
N VAL A 336 -21.99 32.05 -9.25
CA VAL A 336 -22.82 32.79 -8.29
C VAL A 336 -22.04 33.96 -7.68
N ARG A 337 -20.77 33.76 -7.34
CA ARG A 337 -19.91 34.83 -6.81
C ARG A 337 -19.65 35.91 -7.86
N ALA A 338 -19.38 35.53 -9.11
CA ALA A 338 -19.20 36.47 -10.22
C ALA A 338 -20.49 37.28 -10.48
N LEU A 339 -21.65 36.64 -10.51
CA LEU A 339 -22.95 37.31 -10.68
C LEU A 339 -23.22 38.32 -9.55
N ARG A 340 -23.02 37.93 -8.28
CA ARG A 340 -23.14 38.85 -7.13
C ARG A 340 -22.16 40.02 -7.22
N GLN A 341 -20.92 39.75 -7.63
CA GLN A 341 -19.93 40.80 -7.84
C GLN A 341 -20.34 41.74 -8.97
N THR A 342 -20.85 41.27 -10.10
CA THR A 342 -21.32 42.15 -11.18
C THR A 342 -22.52 43.01 -10.76
N ALA A 343 -23.42 42.49 -9.92
CA ALA A 343 -24.51 43.27 -9.34
C ALA A 343 -23.99 44.37 -8.41
N HIS A 344 -23.00 44.07 -7.56
CA HIS A 344 -22.35 45.08 -6.70
C HIS A 344 -21.43 46.05 -7.47
N PHE A 345 -20.74 45.60 -8.52
CA PHE A 345 -19.82 46.43 -9.32
C PHE A 345 -20.54 47.45 -10.19
N ARG A 346 -21.83 47.24 -10.52
CA ARG A 346 -22.67 48.31 -11.10
C ARG A 346 -22.84 49.49 -10.14
N ALA A 347 -22.81 49.25 -8.82
CA ALA A 347 -22.83 50.30 -7.79
C ALA A 347 -21.41 50.84 -7.45
N LEU A 348 -20.37 50.03 -7.62
CA LEU A 348 -18.99 50.34 -7.18
C LEU A 348 -18.03 50.69 -8.33
N ARG A 349 -18.52 51.32 -9.39
CA ARG A 349 -17.78 51.56 -10.65
C ARG A 349 -16.65 52.61 -10.58
N ARG A 350 -16.30 53.13 -9.40
CA ARG A 350 -15.31 54.22 -9.24
C ARG A 350 -13.91 53.80 -8.77
N ASN A 351 -13.68 52.55 -8.34
CA ASN A 351 -12.35 52.14 -7.82
C ASN A 351 -11.81 50.88 -8.50
N ILE A 352 -11.49 51.00 -9.80
CA ILE A 352 -10.86 49.92 -10.57
C ILE A 352 -9.39 50.27 -10.80
N ARG A 353 -8.50 49.86 -9.86
CA ARG A 353 -7.04 49.83 -10.12
C ARG A 353 -6.28 48.66 -9.51
N GLN A 354 -6.95 47.69 -8.86
CA GLN A 354 -6.26 46.51 -8.35
C GLN A 354 -6.94 45.24 -8.86
N VAL A 355 -6.19 44.45 -9.65
CA VAL A 355 -6.58 43.09 -10.00
C VAL A 355 -6.55 42.28 -8.70
N PRO A 356 -7.68 41.72 -8.23
CA PRO A 356 -7.68 41.00 -6.97
C PRO A 356 -6.90 39.70 -7.16
N LEU A 357 -5.80 39.52 -6.42
CA LEU A 357 -5.01 38.28 -6.39
C LEU A 357 -5.88 37.04 -6.19
N GLY A 358 -7.01 37.19 -5.50
CA GLY A 358 -8.01 36.12 -5.31
C GLY A 358 -8.68 35.62 -6.60
N ALA A 359 -8.78 36.43 -7.66
CA ALA A 359 -9.31 35.97 -8.94
C ALA A 359 -8.30 35.06 -9.67
N ILE A 360 -7.02 35.40 -9.61
CA ILE A 360 -5.94 34.61 -10.21
C ILE A 360 -5.82 33.26 -9.49
N SER A 361 -5.82 33.25 -8.15
CA SER A 361 -5.78 31.99 -7.39
C SER A 361 -7.00 31.10 -7.66
N GLY A 362 -8.19 31.70 -7.80
CA GLY A 362 -9.42 31.00 -8.18
C GLY A 362 -9.33 30.37 -9.58
N MET A 363 -8.78 31.08 -10.56
CA MET A 363 -8.57 30.54 -11.91
C MET A 363 -7.56 29.38 -11.90
N ILE A 364 -6.44 29.52 -11.20
CA ILE A 364 -5.42 28.45 -11.08
C ILE A 364 -6.01 27.22 -10.41
N ALA A 365 -6.73 27.40 -9.29
CA ALA A 365 -7.38 26.29 -8.58
C ALA A 365 -8.43 25.59 -9.46
N SER A 366 -9.21 26.36 -10.22
CA SER A 366 -10.22 25.82 -11.14
C SER A 366 -9.57 25.05 -12.30
N ALA A 367 -8.52 25.60 -12.91
CA ALA A 367 -7.75 24.93 -13.97
C ALA A 367 -7.10 23.64 -13.46
N TYR A 368 -6.59 23.65 -12.22
CA TYR A 368 -6.02 22.47 -11.58
C TYR A 368 -7.07 21.38 -11.31
N LEU A 369 -8.22 21.76 -10.75
CA LEU A 369 -9.33 20.83 -10.53
C LEU A 369 -9.87 20.24 -11.85
N PHE A 370 -9.91 21.06 -12.90
CA PHE A 370 -10.25 20.62 -14.25
C PHE A 370 -9.24 19.57 -14.74
N ALA A 371 -7.93 19.85 -14.62
CA ALA A 371 -6.87 18.91 -14.96
C ALA A 371 -6.94 17.60 -14.14
N ILE A 372 -7.30 17.66 -12.86
CA ILE A 372 -7.50 16.46 -12.02
C ILE A 372 -8.67 15.61 -12.51
N SER A 373 -9.76 16.24 -12.93
CA SER A 373 -11.01 15.55 -13.19
C SER A 373 -11.12 15.00 -14.61
N TYR A 374 -10.58 15.73 -15.59
CA TYR A 374 -10.56 15.30 -16.99
C TYR A 374 -9.23 14.66 -17.40
N GLY A 375 -8.18 14.84 -16.60
CA GLY A 375 -6.84 14.40 -16.92
C GLY A 375 -6.12 15.39 -17.85
N LEU A 376 -4.81 15.21 -17.97
CA LEU A 376 -3.97 15.90 -18.95
C LEU A 376 -3.60 14.95 -20.09
N PRO A 377 -3.53 15.43 -21.34
CA PRO A 377 -3.07 14.62 -22.45
C PRO A 377 -1.69 14.01 -22.17
N PRO A 378 -1.40 12.77 -22.63
CA PRO A 378 -0.12 12.13 -22.34
C PRO A 378 1.08 12.90 -22.90
N ALA A 379 0.89 13.66 -23.99
CA ALA A 379 1.91 14.54 -24.54
C ALA A 379 2.25 15.73 -23.62
N VAL A 380 1.28 16.23 -22.85
CA VAL A 380 1.51 17.28 -21.84
C VAL A 380 2.26 16.67 -20.66
N HIS A 381 1.85 15.48 -20.20
CA HIS A 381 2.58 14.74 -19.16
C HIS A 381 4.04 14.53 -19.56
N ALA A 382 4.32 14.10 -20.80
CA ALA A 382 5.70 13.92 -21.29
C ALA A 382 6.57 15.20 -21.27
N ARG A 383 5.96 16.38 -21.12
CA ARG A 383 6.65 17.68 -21.03
C ARG A 383 6.81 18.18 -19.59
N LEU A 384 6.10 17.61 -18.62
CA LEU A 384 6.19 18.04 -17.23
C LEU A 384 7.58 17.72 -16.64
N PRO A 385 8.06 18.53 -15.68
CA PRO A 385 9.28 18.24 -14.95
C PRO A 385 9.23 16.86 -14.27
N ARG A 386 10.34 16.13 -14.31
CA ARG A 386 10.46 14.79 -13.67
C ARG A 386 10.10 14.79 -12.18
N ALA A 387 10.31 15.92 -11.49
CA ALA A 387 9.92 16.08 -10.09
C ALA A 387 8.42 15.85 -9.88
N LEU A 388 7.55 16.36 -10.76
CA LEU A 388 6.10 16.20 -10.66
C LEU A 388 5.67 14.75 -10.88
N HIS A 389 6.35 14.02 -11.79
CA HIS A 389 6.11 12.59 -11.99
C HIS A 389 6.55 11.74 -10.80
N ALA A 390 7.55 12.19 -10.05
CA ALA A 390 8.06 11.47 -8.90
C ALA A 390 7.20 11.66 -7.64
N LEU A 391 6.27 12.62 -7.60
CA LEU A 391 5.49 12.94 -6.39
C LEU A 391 4.75 11.73 -5.78
N PRO A 392 4.02 10.89 -6.54
CA PRO A 392 3.36 9.72 -5.95
C PRO A 392 4.36 8.71 -5.35
N MET A 393 5.49 8.53 -6.02
CA MET A 393 6.56 7.65 -5.54
C MET A 393 7.27 8.22 -4.30
N GLN A 394 7.51 9.53 -4.27
CA GLN A 394 8.09 10.22 -3.11
C GLN A 394 7.14 10.17 -1.91
N ALA A 395 5.84 10.42 -2.11
CA ALA A 395 4.86 10.30 -1.05
C ALA A 395 4.74 8.85 -0.54
N GLY A 396 4.81 7.86 -1.43
CA GLY A 396 4.91 6.46 -1.05
C GLY A 396 6.15 6.17 -0.21
N ARG A 397 7.33 6.69 -0.59
CA ARG A 397 8.56 6.54 0.20
C ARG A 397 8.49 7.23 1.56
N LEU A 398 7.90 8.43 1.63
CA LEU A 398 7.70 9.14 2.89
C LEU A 398 6.74 8.39 3.82
N ALA A 399 5.63 7.88 3.28
CA ALA A 399 4.70 7.03 4.04
C ALA A 399 5.37 5.73 4.49
N GLN A 400 6.21 5.12 3.66
CA GLN A 400 6.97 3.92 4.01
C GLN A 400 7.98 4.20 5.12
N ALA A 401 8.66 5.35 5.08
CA ALA A 401 9.57 5.77 6.12
C ALA A 401 8.84 6.05 7.45
N SER A 402 7.67 6.68 7.42
CA SER A 402 6.90 6.99 8.63
C SER A 402 6.23 5.76 9.25
N ILE A 403 5.81 4.79 8.43
CA ILE A 403 5.11 3.57 8.89
C ILE A 403 6.12 2.45 9.20
N GLY A 404 7.38 2.55 8.76
CA GLY A 404 8.43 1.57 9.05
C GLY A 404 8.29 0.27 8.24
N GLY A 405 8.05 0.37 6.93
CA GLY A 405 7.83 -0.78 6.03
C GLY A 405 6.95 -0.39 4.83
N PRO A 406 6.54 -1.32 3.95
CA PRO A 406 5.91 -0.96 2.68
C PRO A 406 4.69 -0.06 2.91
N ALA A 407 4.67 1.09 2.24
CA ALA A 407 3.59 2.05 2.37
C ALA A 407 2.26 1.38 1.96
N PRO A 408 1.17 1.62 2.69
CA PRO A 408 -0.14 1.15 2.28
C PRO A 408 -0.45 1.73 0.90
N ARG A 409 -0.95 0.88 -0.01
CA ARG A 409 -1.20 1.26 -1.41
C ARG A 409 -2.24 2.37 -1.46
N LEU A 410 -3.15 2.38 -0.49
CA LEU A 410 -4.11 3.44 -0.24
C LEU A 410 -3.46 4.83 -0.12
N CYS A 411 -2.34 5.00 0.58
CA CYS A 411 -1.66 6.30 0.67
C CYS A 411 -1.17 6.77 -0.70
N ARG A 412 -0.56 5.86 -1.48
CA ARG A 412 -0.15 6.13 -2.85
C ARG A 412 -1.35 6.50 -3.72
N TRP A 413 -2.45 5.78 -3.56
CA TRP A 413 -3.69 6.01 -4.31
C TRP A 413 -4.34 7.36 -3.98
N VAL A 414 -4.36 7.76 -2.71
CA VAL A 414 -4.82 9.10 -2.28
C VAL A 414 -3.97 10.19 -2.92
N VAL A 415 -2.65 10.04 -2.93
CA VAL A 415 -1.75 11.01 -3.58
C VAL A 415 -1.95 11.01 -5.10
N GLN A 416 -2.08 9.84 -5.73
CA GLN A 416 -2.41 9.73 -7.15
C GLN A 416 -3.77 10.36 -7.48
N ALA A 417 -4.74 10.30 -6.57
CA ALA A 417 -6.03 10.95 -6.74
C ALA A 417 -5.92 12.48 -6.75
N LEU A 418 -4.86 13.05 -6.15
CA LEU A 418 -4.56 14.48 -6.18
C LEU A 418 -3.73 14.91 -7.39
N VAL A 419 -3.13 13.98 -8.13
CA VAL A 419 -2.35 14.28 -9.34
C VAL A 419 -3.26 14.22 -10.58
N PRO A 420 -3.10 15.13 -11.56
CA PRO A 420 -3.82 15.04 -12.83
C PRO A 420 -3.62 13.68 -13.50
N ARG A 421 -4.72 12.97 -13.78
CA ARG A 421 -4.68 11.68 -14.48
C ARG A 421 -4.16 11.84 -15.91
N VAL A 422 -3.73 10.77 -16.53
CA VAL A 422 -3.45 10.76 -17.98
C VAL A 422 -4.79 10.65 -18.71
N ALA A 423 -5.11 11.61 -19.56
CA ALA A 423 -6.31 11.59 -20.39
C ALA A 423 -6.14 10.53 -21.48
N GLY A 424 -6.85 9.41 -21.36
CA GLY A 424 -6.76 8.27 -22.27
C GLY A 424 -5.79 7.18 -21.81
N SER A 425 -5.63 6.15 -22.63
CA SER A 425 -4.72 5.03 -22.36
C SER A 425 -3.48 5.16 -23.25
N LEU A 426 -2.28 5.02 -22.65
CA LEU A 426 -1.03 4.91 -23.40
C LEU A 426 -0.98 3.67 -24.32
N PHE A 427 -1.88 2.72 -24.12
CA PHE A 427 -1.91 1.44 -24.82
C PHE A 427 -2.80 1.45 -26.07
N ARG A 428 -3.47 2.59 -26.37
CA ARG A 428 -4.08 2.80 -27.68
C ARG A 428 -3.00 3.34 -28.63
N ASN A 429 -2.89 2.70 -29.80
CA ASN A 429 -2.03 3.14 -30.89
C ASN A 429 -2.62 4.37 -31.57
#